data_AF-A0A1F8F6N6-F1
#
_entry.id   AF-A0A1F8F6N6-F1
#
_cell.length_a   1.000
_cell.length_b   1.000
_cell.length_c   1.000
_cell.angle_alpha   90.00
_cell.angle_beta   90.00
_cell.angle_gamma   90.00
#
_symmetry.space_group_name_H-M   'P 1'
#
loop_
_entity.id
_entity.type
_entity.pdbx_description
1 polymer ?
#
loop_
_entity_poly.entity_id
_entity_poly.type
_entity_poly.pdbx_seq_one_letter_code
_entity_poly.pdbx_strand_id
1 'polypeptide(L)'
;MFLGTLIIDYFLSSYAPDKFDLKKISLRIIKFWWPLVLIGLVFCYLYASRLGYVIEYAKNFNSLNFGLRAYFELGFKALKSLVWLSPLLFLPVVIGVFNREILQKYRFWYLYLGVNLIFYLVLFDFTKLAIERYFMFWIMPSIIISSEIIFKLISGFNVKKNYFSLISIGVLFVGISSFILSADQAVLPLNPKEEYVRHIQSLDFNFLLPLTGGSGPAGFYFSAQFILWIWLLCGLLLIGALSFKKIRIHLSIVFLVFGIGYNLIFMNEYLFGSLFGSVPTITRTSIDYVRNNPDITNVITYYDIGAYYLRLSDKYEARFYTAPSRDYTVRMDAYRGHYMIVDFPAIDKNGRYWPLIARCPLLKKFQDKKVESYIFDCSKI
;
A
#
# COMPACT_ATOMS: atom_id res chain seq x y z
N MET A 1 -15.31 12.83 5.66
CA MET A 1 -15.79 11.44 5.43
C MET A 1 -16.44 10.83 6.66
N PHE A 2 -15.76 10.76 7.81
CA PHE A 2 -16.35 10.22 9.06
C PHE A 2 -17.73 10.82 9.41
N LEU A 3 -17.85 12.16 9.43
CA LEU A 3 -19.13 12.84 9.62
C LEU A 3 -20.15 12.46 8.53
N GLY A 4 -19.72 12.42 7.26
CA GLY A 4 -20.54 11.97 6.13
C GLY A 4 -21.12 10.57 6.35
N THR A 5 -20.30 9.66 6.87
CA THR A 5 -20.75 8.32 7.24
C THR A 5 -21.73 8.34 8.40
N LEU A 6 -21.47 9.10 9.46
CA LEU A 6 -22.39 9.21 10.60
C LEU A 6 -23.77 9.72 10.16
N ILE A 7 -23.79 10.65 9.21
CA ILE A 7 -25.01 11.19 8.61
C ILE A 7 -25.78 10.08 7.87
N ILE A 8 -25.09 9.37 6.98
CA ILE A 8 -25.68 8.25 6.22
C ILE A 8 -26.20 7.17 7.18
N ASP A 9 -25.43 6.79 8.20
CA ASP A 9 -25.83 5.81 9.20
C ASP A 9 -27.04 6.27 10.02
N TYR A 10 -27.09 7.55 10.41
CA TYR A 10 -28.24 8.15 11.10
C TYR A 10 -29.51 8.14 10.25
N PHE A 11 -29.41 8.41 8.95
CA PHE A 11 -30.55 8.33 8.05
C PHE A 11 -31.01 6.89 7.85
N LEU A 12 -30.07 5.94 7.67
CA LEU A 12 -30.39 4.52 7.54
C LEU A 12 -30.99 3.93 8.81
N SER A 13 -30.56 4.38 10.00
CA SER A 13 -31.13 3.94 11.28
C SER A 13 -32.51 4.50 11.54
N SER A 14 -32.76 5.73 11.09
CA SER A 14 -34.08 6.37 11.14
C SER A 14 -35.08 5.74 10.15
N TYR A 15 -34.58 4.93 9.21
CA TYR A 15 -35.36 4.26 8.18
C TYR A 15 -35.84 2.89 8.67
N ALA A 16 -36.85 2.87 9.53
CA ALA A 16 -37.59 1.64 9.82
C ALA A 16 -38.52 1.32 8.63
N PRO A 17 -38.59 0.06 8.16
CA PRO A 17 -39.38 -0.31 6.97
C PRO A 17 -40.88 0.03 7.07
N ASP A 18 -41.43 0.23 8.28
CA ASP A 18 -42.89 0.32 8.49
C ASP A 18 -43.47 1.76 8.58
N LYS A 19 -42.67 2.84 8.50
CA LYS A 19 -43.18 4.23 8.58
C LYS A 19 -42.48 5.19 7.64
N PHE A 20 -42.85 5.14 6.36
CA PHE A 20 -42.34 6.02 5.32
C PHE A 20 -43.00 7.41 5.35
N ASP A 21 -42.57 8.29 6.25
CA ASP A 21 -43.01 9.69 6.28
C ASP A 21 -41.98 10.59 5.56
N LEU A 22 -42.16 10.74 4.24
CA LEU A 22 -41.35 11.58 3.35
C LEU A 22 -41.18 13.01 3.87
N LYS A 23 -42.17 13.57 4.57
CA LYS A 23 -42.17 14.95 5.07
C LYS A 23 -41.26 15.10 6.29
N LYS A 24 -41.25 14.12 7.20
CA LYS A 24 -40.31 14.12 8.34
C LYS A 24 -38.87 13.90 7.92
N ILE A 25 -38.66 13.05 6.91
CA ILE A 25 -37.32 12.77 6.37
C ILE A 25 -36.75 14.02 5.67
N SER A 26 -37.53 14.67 4.80
CA SER A 26 -37.09 15.89 4.11
C SER A 26 -36.81 17.04 5.09
N LEU A 27 -37.64 17.23 6.12
CA LEU A 27 -37.39 18.22 7.18
C LEU A 27 -36.12 17.94 7.98
N ARG A 28 -35.80 16.67 8.27
CA ARG A 28 -34.53 16.32 8.94
C ARG A 28 -33.32 16.55 8.04
N ILE A 29 -33.41 16.20 6.77
CA ILE A 29 -32.36 16.47 5.77
C ILE A 29 -32.12 17.98 5.70
N ILE A 30 -33.16 18.79 5.50
CA ILE A 30 -33.02 20.25 5.39
C ILE A 30 -32.41 20.85 6.66
N LYS A 31 -32.93 20.50 7.86
CA LYS A 31 -32.38 20.99 9.14
C LYS A 31 -30.91 20.61 9.33
N PHE A 32 -30.52 19.42 8.88
CA PHE A 32 -29.15 18.94 9.00
C PHE A 32 -28.19 19.62 8.02
N TRP A 33 -28.62 19.86 6.77
CA TRP A 33 -27.78 20.48 5.75
C TRP A 33 -27.73 22.01 5.84
N TRP A 34 -28.70 22.65 6.50
CA TRP A 34 -28.76 24.11 6.61
C TRP A 34 -27.49 24.74 7.21
N PRO A 35 -26.88 24.23 8.30
CA PRO A 35 -25.61 24.75 8.81
C PRO A 35 -24.45 24.58 7.82
N LEU A 36 -24.41 23.47 7.06
CA LEU A 36 -23.38 23.22 6.06
C LEU A 36 -23.50 24.17 4.87
N VAL A 37 -24.73 24.46 4.44
CA VAL A 37 -25.01 25.46 3.41
C VAL A 37 -24.59 26.85 3.90
N LEU A 38 -24.90 27.21 5.14
CA LEU A 38 -24.46 28.47 5.76
C LEU A 38 -22.94 28.57 5.83
N ILE A 39 -22.24 27.51 6.26
CA ILE A 39 -20.77 27.44 6.26
C ILE A 39 -20.22 27.54 4.84
N GLY A 40 -20.83 26.86 3.87
CA GLY A 40 -20.44 26.94 2.47
C GLY A 40 -20.60 28.34 1.89
N LEU A 41 -21.70 29.03 2.23
CA LEU A 41 -21.95 30.42 1.83
C LEU A 41 -20.95 31.38 2.50
N VAL A 42 -20.66 31.20 3.78
CA VAL A 42 -19.63 31.97 4.50
C VAL A 42 -18.25 31.71 3.89
N PHE A 43 -17.94 30.47 3.54
CA PHE A 43 -16.68 30.11 2.89
C PHE A 43 -16.57 30.74 1.49
N CYS A 44 -17.62 30.66 0.67
CA CYS A 44 -17.69 31.33 -0.62
C CYS A 44 -17.57 32.85 -0.50
N TYR A 45 -18.14 33.45 0.54
CA TYR A 45 -18.01 34.88 0.82
C TYR A 45 -16.57 35.25 1.21
N LEU A 46 -15.97 34.50 2.14
CA LEU A 46 -14.60 34.75 2.64
C LEU A 46 -13.53 34.47 1.57
N TYR A 47 -13.77 33.53 0.66
CA TYR A 47 -12.85 33.13 -0.40
C TYR A 47 -13.28 33.61 -1.80
N ALA A 48 -14.20 34.57 -1.89
CA ALA A 48 -14.74 35.10 -3.15
C ALA A 48 -13.63 35.56 -4.11
N SER A 49 -12.55 36.15 -3.58
CA SER A 49 -11.40 36.62 -4.36
C SER A 49 -10.48 35.50 -4.89
N ARG A 50 -10.59 34.29 -4.36
CA ARG A 50 -9.80 33.10 -4.76
C ARG A 50 -10.66 32.00 -5.39
N LEU A 51 -11.93 32.28 -5.66
CA LEU A 51 -12.88 31.31 -6.21
C LEU A 51 -12.42 30.78 -7.57
N GLY A 52 -11.72 31.59 -8.37
CA GLY A 52 -11.09 31.16 -9.62
C GLY A 52 -10.09 30.01 -9.43
N TYR A 53 -9.22 30.10 -8.42
CA TYR A 53 -8.28 29.02 -8.07
C TYR A 53 -8.99 27.78 -7.54
N VAL A 54 -10.07 27.95 -6.77
CA VAL A 54 -10.88 26.83 -6.28
C VAL A 54 -11.59 26.12 -7.42
N ILE A 55 -12.14 26.87 -8.39
CA ILE A 55 -12.78 26.32 -9.60
C ILE A 55 -11.73 25.62 -10.47
N GLU A 56 -10.55 26.20 -10.64
CA GLU A 56 -9.46 25.58 -11.39
C GLU A 56 -8.95 24.31 -10.70
N TYR A 57 -8.80 24.31 -9.38
CA TYR A 57 -8.53 23.10 -8.61
C TYR A 57 -9.68 22.09 -8.71
N ALA A 58 -10.94 22.54 -8.72
CA ALA A 58 -12.13 21.72 -8.92
C ALA A 58 -12.16 21.05 -10.30
N LYS A 59 -11.55 21.66 -11.34
CA LYS A 59 -11.39 21.03 -12.67
C LYS A 59 -10.50 19.78 -12.63
N ASN A 60 -9.63 19.64 -11.62
CA ASN A 60 -8.88 18.39 -11.40
C ASN A 60 -9.79 17.25 -10.91
N PHE A 61 -11.00 17.55 -10.41
CA PHE A 61 -12.02 16.57 -10.05
C PHE A 61 -12.93 16.25 -11.24
N ASN A 62 -12.34 16.01 -12.41
CA ASN A 62 -13.04 15.50 -13.59
C ASN A 62 -13.39 14.01 -13.39
N SER A 63 -14.13 13.72 -12.32
CA SER A 63 -14.30 12.40 -11.71
C SER A 63 -15.13 11.42 -12.52
N LEU A 64 -15.79 11.92 -13.57
CA LEU A 64 -16.67 11.17 -14.47
C LEU A 64 -16.06 10.93 -15.86
N ASN A 65 -14.80 11.35 -16.11
CA ASN A 65 -14.12 10.99 -17.35
C ASN A 65 -13.40 9.65 -17.19
N PHE A 66 -14.19 8.58 -17.14
CA PHE A 66 -13.71 7.20 -16.96
C PHE A 66 -12.72 6.81 -18.08
N GLY A 67 -12.80 7.37 -19.29
CA GLY A 67 -11.93 7.01 -20.40
C GLY A 67 -10.44 7.38 -20.24
N LEU A 68 -10.10 8.36 -19.38
CA LEU A 68 -8.73 8.87 -19.22
C LEU A 68 -8.01 8.34 -17.97
N ARG A 69 -8.69 7.58 -17.10
CA ARG A 69 -8.11 7.10 -15.84
C ARG A 69 -7.35 5.81 -16.07
N ALA A 70 -6.11 5.74 -15.59
CA ALA A 70 -5.35 4.49 -15.60
C ALA A 70 -5.84 3.58 -14.47
N TYR A 71 -7.05 3.01 -14.63
CA TYR A 71 -7.68 2.11 -13.67
C TYR A 71 -6.81 0.90 -13.33
N PHE A 72 -6.01 0.44 -14.28
CA PHE A 72 -5.03 -0.60 -14.02
C PHE A 72 -4.02 -0.18 -12.93
N GLU A 73 -3.49 1.03 -13.01
CA GLU A 73 -2.60 1.57 -11.98
C GLU A 73 -3.31 1.76 -10.64
N LEU A 74 -4.54 2.27 -10.66
CA LEU A 74 -5.34 2.43 -9.45
C LEU A 74 -5.62 1.07 -8.78
N GLY A 75 -5.99 0.06 -9.57
CA GLY A 75 -6.22 -1.31 -9.12
C GLY A 75 -4.96 -1.95 -8.55
N PHE A 76 -3.82 -1.81 -9.23
CA PHE A 76 -2.53 -2.31 -8.74
C PHE A 76 -2.16 -1.70 -7.38
N LYS A 77 -2.30 -0.38 -7.24
CA LYS A 77 -2.04 0.29 -5.96
C LYS A 77 -3.05 -0.10 -4.87
N ALA A 78 -4.31 -0.32 -5.25
CA ALA A 78 -5.33 -0.80 -4.31
C ALA A 78 -5.00 -2.21 -3.81
N LEU A 79 -4.65 -3.14 -4.69
CA LEU A 79 -4.21 -4.48 -4.29
C LEU A 79 -2.99 -4.43 -3.37
N LYS A 80 -2.00 -3.61 -3.72
CA LYS A 80 -0.80 -3.40 -2.90
C LYS A 80 -1.12 -2.85 -1.51
N SER A 81 -2.18 -2.05 -1.37
CA SER A 81 -2.62 -1.59 -0.04
C SER A 81 -3.24 -2.71 0.81
N LEU A 82 -3.93 -3.67 0.19
CA LEU A 82 -4.55 -4.78 0.91
C LEU A 82 -3.51 -5.67 1.59
N VAL A 83 -2.34 -5.81 0.96
CA VAL A 83 -1.17 -6.51 1.51
C VAL A 83 -0.83 -6.01 2.92
N TRP A 84 -0.97 -4.70 3.18
CA TRP A 84 -0.73 -4.08 4.48
C TRP A 84 -1.80 -4.39 5.54
N LEU A 85 -3.04 -4.66 5.13
CA LEU A 85 -4.10 -5.06 6.06
C LEU A 85 -3.93 -6.50 6.53
N SER A 86 -3.17 -7.32 5.80
CA SER A 86 -2.98 -8.75 6.03
C SER A 86 -4.28 -9.57 5.85
N PRO A 87 -4.17 -10.89 5.60
CA PRO A 87 -5.36 -11.74 5.49
C PRO A 87 -6.13 -11.80 6.82
N LEU A 88 -5.45 -11.59 7.96
CA LEU A 88 -6.05 -11.65 9.30
C LEU A 88 -7.06 -10.52 9.55
N LEU A 89 -6.85 -9.32 9.00
CA LEU A 89 -7.79 -8.20 9.17
C LEU A 89 -8.73 -8.05 7.98
N PHE A 90 -8.27 -8.32 6.75
CA PHE A 90 -9.10 -8.08 5.57
C PHE A 90 -10.16 -9.18 5.37
N LEU A 91 -9.77 -10.46 5.45
CA LEU A 91 -10.69 -11.56 5.12
C LEU A 91 -11.90 -11.64 6.07
N PRO A 92 -11.75 -11.46 7.40
CA PRO A 92 -12.92 -11.43 8.28
C PRO A 92 -13.88 -10.30 7.95
N VAL A 93 -13.38 -9.11 7.59
CA VAL A 93 -14.25 -7.98 7.16
C VAL A 93 -15.07 -8.36 5.94
N VAL A 94 -14.44 -8.95 4.91
CA VAL A 94 -15.15 -9.39 3.70
C VAL A 94 -16.23 -10.41 4.04
N ILE A 95 -15.92 -11.40 4.89
CA ILE A 95 -16.89 -12.40 5.31
C ILE A 95 -18.02 -11.79 6.13
N GLY A 96 -17.72 -10.82 6.99
CA GLY A 96 -18.70 -10.16 7.82
C GLY A 96 -19.78 -9.44 7.01
N VAL A 97 -19.52 -9.05 5.75
CA VAL A 97 -20.52 -8.52 4.82
C VAL A 97 -21.63 -9.54 4.55
N PHE A 98 -21.29 -10.83 4.48
CA PHE A 98 -22.26 -11.91 4.22
C PHE A 98 -22.99 -12.39 5.49
N ASN A 99 -22.59 -11.91 6.67
CA ASN A 99 -23.26 -12.22 7.93
C ASN A 99 -24.15 -11.05 8.35
N ARG A 100 -25.48 -11.21 8.23
CA ARG A 100 -26.46 -10.16 8.55
C ARG A 100 -26.33 -9.59 9.96
N GLU A 101 -26.05 -10.42 10.97
CA GLU A 101 -25.89 -9.96 12.35
C GLU A 101 -24.65 -9.06 12.50
N ILE A 102 -23.53 -9.47 11.91
CA ILE A 102 -22.28 -8.69 11.94
C ILE A 102 -22.44 -7.39 11.14
N LEU A 103 -23.04 -7.46 9.96
CA LEU A 103 -23.29 -6.31 9.10
C LEU A 103 -24.19 -5.27 9.79
N GLN A 104 -25.23 -5.71 10.50
CA GLN A 104 -26.10 -4.82 11.26
C GLN A 104 -25.39 -4.24 12.50
N LYS A 105 -24.69 -5.08 13.27
CA LYS A 105 -23.96 -4.66 14.49
C LYS A 105 -22.87 -3.62 14.17
N TYR A 106 -22.14 -3.80 13.08
CA TYR A 106 -21.04 -2.91 12.67
C TYR A 106 -21.40 -2.06 11.43
N ARG A 107 -22.69 -1.79 11.20
CA ARG A 107 -23.19 -1.07 10.02
C ARG A 107 -22.43 0.22 9.75
N PHE A 108 -22.22 1.03 10.79
CA PHE A 108 -21.47 2.28 10.70
C PHE A 108 -20.06 2.07 10.09
N TRP A 109 -19.34 1.04 10.53
CA TRP A 109 -17.99 0.77 10.04
C TRP A 109 -17.97 0.28 8.59
N TYR A 110 -18.94 -0.53 8.18
CA TYR A 110 -19.07 -0.90 6.76
C TYR A 110 -19.42 0.30 5.88
N LEU A 111 -20.32 1.17 6.34
CA LEU A 111 -20.62 2.43 5.66
C LEU A 111 -19.39 3.34 5.61
N TYR A 112 -18.59 3.39 6.69
CA TYR A 112 -17.37 4.17 6.74
C TYR A 112 -16.39 3.69 5.68
N LEU A 113 -16.15 2.38 5.62
CA LEU A 113 -15.31 1.76 4.59
C LEU A 113 -15.84 2.07 3.17
N GLY A 114 -17.14 1.89 2.94
CA GLY A 114 -17.77 2.15 1.63
C GLY A 114 -17.66 3.60 1.19
N VAL A 115 -17.96 4.57 2.07
CA VAL A 115 -17.86 6.01 1.77
C VAL A 115 -16.42 6.40 1.45
N ASN A 116 -15.44 5.91 2.21
CA ASN A 116 -14.04 6.21 1.95
C ASN A 116 -13.56 5.54 0.65
N LEU A 117 -13.97 4.31 0.36
CA LEU A 117 -13.66 3.64 -0.91
C LEU A 117 -14.20 4.44 -2.10
N ILE A 118 -15.46 4.85 -2.07
CA ILE A 118 -16.07 5.67 -3.12
C ILE A 118 -15.29 6.97 -3.28
N PHE A 119 -14.94 7.63 -2.17
CA PHE A 119 -14.18 8.88 -2.23
C PHE A 119 -12.81 8.70 -2.89
N TYR A 120 -12.03 7.70 -2.46
CA TYR A 120 -10.65 7.52 -2.91
C TYR A 120 -10.52 6.80 -4.27
N LEU A 121 -11.48 5.95 -4.65
CA LEU A 121 -11.46 5.20 -5.92
C LEU A 121 -12.27 5.89 -7.03
N VAL A 122 -13.34 6.60 -6.68
CA VAL A 122 -14.27 7.18 -7.66
C VAL A 122 -14.14 8.70 -7.70
N LEU A 123 -14.31 9.37 -6.56
CA LEU A 123 -14.42 10.83 -6.54
C LEU A 123 -13.07 11.53 -6.76
N PHE A 124 -11.99 10.96 -6.26
CA PHE A 124 -10.65 11.55 -6.37
C PHE A 124 -9.75 10.77 -7.34
N ASP A 125 -8.98 11.49 -8.16
CA ASP A 125 -8.02 10.88 -9.08
C ASP A 125 -6.65 10.70 -8.41
N PHE A 126 -6.45 9.54 -7.76
CA PHE A 126 -5.15 9.14 -7.21
C PHE A 126 -4.28 8.36 -8.20
N THR A 127 -4.65 8.31 -9.49
CA THR A 127 -3.89 7.54 -10.49
C THR A 127 -2.42 7.97 -10.50
N LYS A 128 -2.15 9.28 -10.38
CA LYS A 128 -0.79 9.85 -10.38
C LYS A 128 -0.14 9.96 -9.00
N LEU A 129 -0.85 9.63 -7.92
CA LEU A 129 -0.41 9.85 -6.53
C LEU A 129 -0.27 8.52 -5.76
N ALA A 130 0.31 8.58 -4.56
CA ALA A 130 0.48 7.40 -3.69
C ALA A 130 -0.81 7.16 -2.87
N ILE A 131 -1.71 6.32 -3.37
CA ILE A 131 -3.00 6.02 -2.71
C ILE A 131 -2.85 5.14 -1.45
N GLU A 132 -1.77 4.37 -1.33
CA GLU A 132 -1.59 3.31 -0.32
C GLU A 132 -1.77 3.83 1.12
N ARG A 133 -1.28 5.05 1.40
CA ARG A 133 -1.42 5.70 2.72
C ARG A 133 -2.85 6.10 3.04
N TYR A 134 -3.61 6.50 2.02
CA TYR A 134 -4.99 6.89 2.22
C TYR A 134 -5.85 5.69 2.60
N PHE A 135 -5.47 4.49 2.18
CA PHE A 135 -6.13 3.25 2.58
C PHE A 135 -5.84 2.79 4.01
N MET A 136 -5.04 3.53 4.79
CA MET A 136 -4.94 3.32 6.24
C MET A 136 -6.28 3.52 6.98
N PHE A 137 -7.27 4.19 6.38
CA PHE A 137 -8.62 4.28 6.98
C PHE A 137 -9.25 2.90 7.23
N TRP A 138 -8.78 1.86 6.54
CA TRP A 138 -9.27 0.49 6.71
C TRP A 138 -8.86 -0.14 8.05
N ILE A 139 -7.75 0.28 8.64
CA ILE A 139 -7.13 -0.43 9.77
C ILE A 139 -8.07 -0.52 10.96
N MET A 140 -8.56 0.61 11.46
CA MET A 140 -9.41 0.64 12.65
C MET A 140 -10.75 -0.10 12.46
N PRO A 141 -11.53 0.15 11.38
CA PRO A 141 -12.72 -0.65 11.10
C PRO A 141 -12.43 -2.15 11.02
N SER A 142 -11.32 -2.53 10.38
CA SER A 142 -10.96 -3.94 10.19
C SER A 142 -10.61 -4.62 11.50
N ILE A 143 -9.90 -3.95 12.41
CA ILE A 143 -9.61 -4.48 13.76
C ILE A 143 -10.92 -4.72 14.52
N ILE A 144 -11.84 -3.75 14.52
CA ILE A 144 -13.10 -3.82 15.26
C ILE A 144 -13.96 -4.99 14.75
N ILE A 145 -14.16 -5.09 13.43
CA ILE A 145 -14.99 -6.14 12.83
C ILE A 145 -14.31 -7.51 12.96
N SER A 146 -13.01 -7.59 12.67
CA SER A 146 -12.29 -8.87 12.67
C SER A 146 -12.18 -9.47 14.06
N SER A 147 -12.02 -8.65 15.11
CA SER A 147 -11.93 -9.13 16.49
C SER A 147 -13.15 -9.93 16.92
N GLU A 148 -14.36 -9.49 16.59
CA GLU A 148 -15.60 -10.23 16.89
C GLU A 148 -15.67 -11.55 16.12
N ILE A 149 -15.35 -11.54 14.82
CA ILE A 149 -15.41 -12.73 13.99
C ILE A 149 -14.39 -13.77 14.46
N ILE A 150 -13.15 -13.33 14.71
CA ILE A 150 -12.10 -14.17 15.26
C ILE A 150 -12.50 -14.70 16.63
N PHE A 151 -13.05 -13.87 17.52
CA PHE A 151 -13.54 -14.29 18.83
C PHE A 151 -14.59 -15.40 18.70
N LYS A 152 -15.60 -15.23 17.82
CA LYS A 152 -16.59 -16.26 17.54
C LYS A 152 -15.93 -17.55 17.02
N LEU A 153 -14.89 -17.46 16.19
CA LEU A 153 -14.17 -18.60 15.62
C LEU A 153 -13.34 -19.39 16.64
N ILE A 154 -12.93 -18.75 17.74
CA ILE A 154 -12.10 -19.35 18.80
C ILE A 154 -12.82 -19.53 20.14
N SER A 155 -14.12 -19.28 20.23
CA SER A 155 -14.85 -19.26 21.51
C SER A 155 -14.85 -20.60 22.29
N GLY A 156 -14.45 -21.72 21.67
CA GLY A 156 -14.23 -23.01 22.32
C GLY A 156 -12.76 -23.42 22.45
N PHE A 157 -11.82 -22.51 22.18
CA PHE A 157 -10.40 -22.81 22.15
C PHE A 157 -9.80 -22.83 23.56
N ASN A 158 -9.15 -23.94 23.91
CA ASN A 158 -8.37 -24.06 25.14
C ASN A 158 -6.89 -24.25 24.81
N VAL A 159 -6.05 -23.28 25.21
CA VAL A 159 -4.61 -23.27 24.94
C VAL A 159 -3.92 -24.51 25.51
N LYS A 160 -4.20 -24.89 26.76
CA LYS A 160 -3.55 -26.04 27.42
C LYS A 160 -3.83 -27.34 26.69
N LYS A 161 -5.07 -27.53 26.23
CA LYS A 161 -5.48 -28.73 25.47
C LYS A 161 -4.88 -28.77 24.06
N ASN A 162 -4.70 -27.62 23.43
CA ASN A 162 -4.30 -27.52 22.03
C ASN A 162 -2.85 -27.08 21.81
N TYR A 163 -2.02 -27.06 22.87
CA TYR A 163 -0.66 -26.56 22.82
C TYR A 163 0.21 -27.29 21.78
N PHE A 164 0.18 -28.63 21.76
CA PHE A 164 0.91 -29.42 20.76
C PHE A 164 0.43 -29.14 19.33
N SER A 165 -0.87 -28.90 19.13
CA SER A 165 -1.42 -28.52 17.82
C SER A 165 -0.90 -27.15 17.38
N LEU A 166 -0.87 -26.16 18.29
CA LEU A 166 -0.29 -24.84 18.01
C LEU A 166 1.18 -24.93 17.59
N ILE A 167 2.00 -25.68 18.32
CA ILE A 167 3.42 -25.88 17.97
C ILE A 167 3.52 -26.55 16.61
N SER A 168 2.81 -27.66 16.40
CA SER A 168 2.92 -28.44 15.17
C SER A 168 2.53 -27.60 13.94
N ILE A 169 1.45 -26.82 14.06
CA ILE A 169 1.01 -25.88 13.00
C ILE A 169 2.01 -24.73 12.84
N GLY A 170 2.61 -24.24 13.92
CA GLY A 170 3.67 -23.23 13.86
C GLY A 170 4.91 -23.73 13.12
N VAL A 171 5.38 -24.94 13.44
CA VAL A 171 6.49 -25.59 12.73
C VAL A 171 6.14 -25.80 11.25
N LEU A 172 4.92 -26.25 10.97
CA LEU A 172 4.43 -26.39 9.59
C LEU A 172 4.42 -25.05 8.85
N PHE A 173 3.95 -23.98 9.50
CA PHE A 173 3.96 -22.62 8.95
C PHE A 173 5.38 -22.17 8.61
N VAL A 174 6.34 -22.37 9.53
CA VAL A 174 7.75 -22.03 9.29
C VAL A 174 8.30 -22.85 8.13
N GLY A 175 8.07 -24.16 8.08
CA GLY A 175 8.54 -25.03 7.00
C GLY A 175 8.01 -24.60 5.63
N ILE A 176 6.70 -24.35 5.52
CA ILE A 176 6.06 -23.88 4.28
C ILE A 176 6.58 -22.50 3.89
N SER A 177 6.71 -21.58 4.86
CA SER A 177 7.19 -20.23 4.60
C SER A 177 8.62 -20.24 4.09
N SER A 178 9.51 -21.01 4.76
CA SER A 178 10.90 -21.17 4.32
C SER A 178 10.99 -21.79 2.94
N PHE A 179 10.17 -22.80 2.62
CA PHE A 179 10.13 -23.40 1.28
C PHE A 179 9.75 -22.37 0.20
N ILE A 180 8.67 -21.61 0.40
CA ILE A 180 8.22 -20.58 -0.56
C ILE A 180 9.24 -19.45 -0.69
N LEU A 181 9.77 -18.97 0.44
CA LEU A 181 10.68 -17.81 0.46
C LEU A 181 12.10 -18.15 -0.03
N SER A 182 12.47 -19.43 -0.08
CA SER A 182 13.76 -19.88 -0.63
C SER A 182 13.75 -20.00 -2.16
N ALA A 183 12.59 -19.90 -2.81
CA ALA A 183 12.51 -19.89 -4.26
C ALA A 183 13.28 -18.68 -4.84
N ASP A 184 13.91 -18.84 -6.02
CA ASP A 184 14.55 -17.71 -6.67
C ASP A 184 13.49 -16.73 -7.17
N GLN A 185 13.57 -15.50 -6.67
CA GLN A 185 12.61 -14.45 -6.96
C GLN A 185 13.27 -13.34 -7.77
N ALA A 186 12.65 -13.02 -8.89
CA ALA A 186 13.07 -11.95 -9.78
C ALA A 186 12.74 -10.58 -9.16
N VAL A 187 13.67 -9.62 -9.31
CA VAL A 187 13.40 -8.21 -9.03
C VAL A 187 12.94 -7.57 -10.33
N LEU A 188 11.67 -7.18 -10.40
CA LEU A 188 11.10 -6.56 -11.59
C LEU A 188 11.22 -5.03 -11.53
N PRO A 189 11.51 -4.36 -12.66
CA PRO A 189 11.55 -2.91 -12.69
C PRO A 189 10.17 -2.32 -12.39
N LEU A 190 10.10 -1.17 -11.71
CA LEU A 190 8.82 -0.54 -11.39
C LEU A 190 8.07 -0.04 -12.64
N ASN A 191 8.83 0.43 -13.63
CA ASN A 191 8.34 0.86 -14.93
C ASN A 191 9.26 0.27 -16.00
N PRO A 192 8.74 -0.31 -17.10
CA PRO A 192 7.31 -0.51 -17.43
C PRO A 192 6.59 -1.51 -16.50
N LYS A 193 5.27 -1.37 -16.32
CA LYS A 193 4.45 -2.28 -15.48
C LYS A 193 4.07 -3.58 -16.20
N GLU A 194 4.32 -3.62 -17.51
CA GLU A 194 4.06 -4.70 -18.44
C GLU A 194 4.76 -6.00 -18.03
N GLU A 195 5.93 -5.91 -17.37
CA GLU A 195 6.61 -7.07 -16.78
C GLU A 195 5.74 -7.76 -15.71
N TYR A 196 5.18 -6.99 -14.77
CA TYR A 196 4.28 -7.55 -13.75
C TYR A 196 3.04 -8.18 -14.38
N VAL A 197 2.47 -7.56 -15.42
CA VAL A 197 1.31 -8.10 -16.14
C VAL A 197 1.65 -9.43 -16.80
N ARG A 198 2.80 -9.51 -17.47
CA ARG A 198 3.26 -10.74 -18.13
C ARG A 198 3.40 -11.90 -17.15
N HIS A 199 4.08 -11.65 -16.03
CA HIS A 199 4.25 -12.65 -14.96
C HIS A 199 2.90 -13.11 -14.37
N ILE A 200 1.96 -12.18 -14.15
CA ILE A 200 0.61 -12.53 -13.68
C ILE A 200 -0.14 -13.37 -14.73
N GLN A 201 -0.06 -13.00 -16.01
CA GLN A 201 -0.71 -13.73 -17.11
C GLN A 201 -0.14 -15.14 -17.31
N SER A 202 1.16 -15.31 -17.11
CA SER A 202 1.82 -16.62 -17.16
C SER A 202 1.69 -17.43 -15.86
N LEU A 203 0.97 -16.91 -14.85
CA LEU A 203 0.86 -17.50 -13.51
C LEU A 203 2.22 -17.72 -12.82
N ASP A 204 3.23 -16.95 -13.22
CA ASP A 204 4.57 -16.99 -12.63
C ASP A 204 4.70 -15.89 -11.58
N PHE A 205 4.48 -16.26 -10.33
CA PHE A 205 4.54 -15.33 -9.19
C PHE A 205 5.93 -15.28 -8.52
N ASN A 206 6.97 -15.82 -9.16
CA ASN A 206 8.34 -15.85 -8.63
C ASN A 206 9.04 -14.49 -8.77
N PHE A 207 8.41 -13.43 -8.27
CA PHE A 207 8.95 -12.08 -8.30
C PHE A 207 8.69 -11.33 -7.00
N LEU A 208 9.50 -10.29 -6.80
CA LEU A 208 9.42 -9.39 -5.66
C LEU A 208 8.58 -8.15 -5.99
N LEU A 209 7.63 -7.86 -5.10
CA LEU A 209 6.83 -6.63 -5.15
C LEU A 209 7.54 -5.53 -4.34
N PRO A 210 7.83 -4.37 -4.94
CA PRO A 210 8.36 -3.22 -4.20
C PRO A 210 7.25 -2.57 -3.39
N LEU A 211 7.30 -2.69 -2.06
CA LEU A 211 6.39 -2.06 -1.10
C LEU A 211 6.98 -0.74 -0.62
N THR A 212 6.30 0.36 -0.91
CA THR A 212 6.80 1.72 -0.67
C THR A 212 5.74 2.54 0.06
N GLY A 213 6.13 3.38 1.01
CA GLY A 213 5.33 4.53 1.40
C GLY A 213 5.76 5.72 0.55
N GLY A 214 4.92 6.25 -0.34
CA GLY A 214 5.28 7.29 -1.32
C GLY A 214 5.89 8.61 -0.80
N SER A 215 6.19 8.75 0.49
CA SER A 215 6.95 9.88 1.07
C SER A 215 7.64 9.50 2.40
N GLY A 216 8.28 8.32 2.48
CA GLY A 216 9.05 7.79 3.65
C GLY A 216 8.48 6.50 4.24
N PRO A 217 9.19 5.82 5.17
CA PRO A 217 10.64 5.48 5.13
C PRO A 217 11.03 4.78 3.82
N ALA A 218 12.30 4.42 3.63
CA ALA A 218 12.71 3.58 2.50
C ALA A 218 11.87 2.30 2.48
N GLY A 219 11.35 1.92 1.31
CA GLY A 219 10.50 0.74 1.19
C GLY A 219 11.29 -0.57 1.26
N PHE A 220 10.64 -1.68 0.93
CA PHE A 220 11.24 -3.02 0.93
C PHE A 220 10.63 -3.90 -0.16
N TYR A 221 11.31 -4.97 -0.51
CA TYR A 221 10.77 -6.00 -1.40
C TYR A 221 10.05 -7.07 -0.61
N PHE A 222 8.98 -7.63 -1.18
CA PHE A 222 8.32 -8.79 -0.60
C PHE A 222 7.83 -9.77 -1.65
N SER A 223 7.86 -11.06 -1.35
CA SER A 223 7.50 -12.13 -2.28
C SER A 223 6.02 -12.07 -2.70
N ALA A 224 5.77 -11.94 -4.00
CA ALA A 224 4.41 -12.01 -4.56
C ALA A 224 3.79 -13.39 -4.36
N GLN A 225 4.57 -14.44 -4.59
CA GLN A 225 4.18 -15.83 -4.39
C GLN A 225 3.75 -16.10 -2.94
N PHE A 226 4.53 -15.63 -1.96
CA PHE A 226 4.20 -15.80 -0.54
C PHE A 226 2.90 -15.08 -0.17
N ILE A 227 2.71 -13.83 -0.63
CA ILE A 227 1.45 -13.11 -0.45
C ILE A 227 0.30 -13.93 -1.01
N LEU A 228 0.36 -14.34 -2.28
CA LEU A 228 -0.72 -15.04 -2.96
C LEU A 228 -1.14 -16.32 -2.22
N TRP A 229 -0.18 -17.21 -1.92
CA TRP A 229 -0.50 -18.51 -1.34
C TRP A 229 -1.01 -18.42 0.09
N ILE A 230 -0.41 -17.56 0.91
CA ILE A 230 -0.87 -17.39 2.29
C ILE A 230 -2.26 -16.76 2.32
N TRP A 231 -2.55 -15.80 1.43
CA TRP A 231 -3.88 -15.22 1.32
C TRP A 231 -4.93 -16.24 0.85
N LEU A 232 -4.62 -17.04 -0.18
CA LEU A 232 -5.50 -18.09 -0.68
C LEU A 232 -5.79 -19.11 0.43
N LEU A 233 -4.74 -19.61 1.10
CA LEU A 233 -4.86 -20.58 2.17
C LEU A 233 -5.69 -20.02 3.34
N CYS A 234 -5.40 -18.80 3.79
CA CYS A 234 -6.19 -18.16 4.84
C CYS A 234 -7.66 -17.98 4.43
N GLY A 235 -7.95 -17.62 3.18
CA GLY A 235 -9.31 -17.54 2.65
C GLY A 235 -10.05 -18.87 2.71
N LEU A 236 -9.42 -19.95 2.24
CA LEU A 236 -9.97 -21.30 2.27
C LEU A 236 -10.18 -21.80 3.71
N LEU A 237 -9.22 -21.58 4.61
CA LEU A 237 -9.32 -21.96 6.01
C LEU A 237 -10.45 -21.23 6.73
N LEU A 238 -10.60 -19.93 6.46
CA LEU A 238 -11.63 -19.11 7.07
C LEU A 238 -13.03 -19.51 6.58
N ILE A 239 -13.21 -19.73 5.27
CA ILE A 239 -14.46 -20.25 4.71
C ILE A 239 -14.77 -21.64 5.31
N GLY A 240 -13.78 -22.53 5.31
CA GLY A 240 -13.93 -23.88 5.88
C GLY A 240 -14.29 -23.86 7.37
N ALA A 241 -13.70 -22.95 8.17
CA ALA A 241 -14.00 -22.82 9.59
C ALA A 241 -15.47 -22.41 9.83
N LEU A 242 -16.08 -21.69 8.90
CA LEU A 242 -17.49 -21.29 8.97
C LEU A 242 -18.42 -22.40 8.48
N SER A 243 -18.01 -23.17 7.47
CA SER A 243 -18.81 -24.25 6.89
C SER A 243 -18.79 -25.53 7.73
N PHE A 244 -17.64 -25.89 8.33
CA PHE A 244 -17.44 -27.20 8.95
C PHE A 244 -17.38 -27.14 10.48
N LYS A 245 -18.54 -27.23 11.15
CA LYS A 245 -18.66 -27.12 12.62
C LYS A 245 -17.76 -28.09 13.41
N LYS A 246 -17.56 -29.32 12.92
CA LYS A 246 -16.78 -30.37 13.62
C LYS A 246 -15.28 -30.04 13.72
N ILE A 247 -14.71 -29.50 12.65
CA ILE A 247 -13.27 -29.18 12.57
C ILE A 247 -12.98 -27.69 12.69
N ARG A 248 -14.02 -26.88 12.93
CA ARG A 248 -13.95 -25.42 13.04
C ARG A 248 -12.78 -24.92 13.87
N ILE A 249 -12.61 -25.44 15.08
CA ILE A 249 -11.54 -24.99 15.99
C ILE A 249 -10.16 -25.23 15.37
N HIS A 250 -9.93 -26.38 14.74
CA HIS A 250 -8.66 -26.69 14.08
C HIS A 250 -8.40 -25.75 12.90
N LEU A 251 -9.40 -25.54 12.04
CA LEU A 251 -9.29 -24.60 10.91
C LEU A 251 -9.05 -23.16 11.38
N SER A 252 -9.73 -22.72 12.44
CA SER A 252 -9.51 -21.41 13.07
C SER A 252 -8.08 -21.27 13.60
N ILE A 253 -7.52 -22.31 14.22
CA ILE A 253 -6.13 -22.29 14.72
C ILE A 253 -5.16 -22.14 13.55
N VAL A 254 -5.32 -22.95 12.48
CA VAL A 254 -4.45 -22.85 11.30
C VAL A 254 -4.56 -21.46 10.68
N PHE A 255 -5.77 -20.93 10.51
CA PHE A 255 -6.00 -19.57 10.02
C PHE A 255 -5.27 -18.52 10.86
N LEU A 256 -5.35 -18.62 12.20
CA LEU A 256 -4.67 -17.69 13.10
C LEU A 256 -3.15 -17.79 13.03
N VAL A 257 -2.60 -19.00 13.05
CA VAL A 257 -1.13 -19.19 12.97
C VAL A 257 -0.60 -18.64 11.65
N PHE A 258 -1.25 -18.92 10.53
CA PHE A 258 -0.83 -18.40 9.22
C PHE A 258 -1.05 -16.89 9.10
N GLY A 259 -2.18 -16.36 9.60
CA GLY A 259 -2.47 -14.93 9.60
C GLY A 259 -1.51 -14.11 10.46
N ILE A 260 -1.17 -14.60 11.66
CA ILE A 260 -0.18 -13.95 12.54
C ILE A 260 1.23 -14.13 11.97
N GLY A 261 1.57 -15.34 11.52
CA GLY A 261 2.86 -15.66 10.93
C GLY A 261 3.17 -14.80 9.70
N TYR A 262 2.19 -14.59 8.82
CA TYR A 262 2.28 -13.64 7.70
C TYR A 262 2.71 -12.25 8.18
N ASN A 263 2.02 -11.72 9.20
CA ASN A 263 2.32 -10.39 9.73
C ASN A 263 3.72 -10.33 10.34
N LEU A 264 4.16 -11.36 11.06
CA LEU A 264 5.50 -11.41 11.65
C LEU A 264 6.59 -11.39 10.57
N ILE A 265 6.47 -12.24 9.53
CA ILE A 265 7.44 -12.29 8.43
C ILE A 265 7.43 -10.96 7.66
N PHE A 266 6.25 -10.42 7.36
CA PHE A 266 6.08 -9.17 6.66
C PHE A 266 6.68 -7.98 7.43
N MET A 267 6.41 -7.89 8.74
CA MET A 267 6.97 -6.86 9.61
C MET A 267 8.49 -6.99 9.74
N ASN A 268 9.00 -8.22 9.87
CA ASN A 268 10.43 -8.48 9.94
C ASN A 268 11.13 -8.01 8.66
N GLU A 269 10.55 -8.23 7.49
CA GLU A 269 11.10 -7.70 6.24
C GLU A 269 11.00 -6.19 6.14
N TYR A 270 9.86 -5.61 6.52
CA TYR A 270 9.66 -4.15 6.53
C TYR A 270 10.67 -3.43 7.45
N LEU A 271 10.94 -3.98 8.64
CA LEU A 271 11.79 -3.35 9.64
C LEU A 271 13.28 -3.62 9.40
N PHE A 272 13.65 -4.81 8.93
CA PHE A 272 15.04 -5.27 8.91
C PHE A 272 15.57 -5.67 7.54
N GLY A 273 14.72 -5.90 6.52
CA GLY A 273 15.19 -6.37 5.21
C GLY A 273 15.92 -7.72 5.26
N SER A 274 15.52 -8.59 6.20
CA SER A 274 16.24 -9.82 6.54
C SER A 274 16.24 -10.88 5.44
N LEU A 275 15.29 -10.88 4.51
CA LEU A 275 15.12 -11.87 3.46
C LEU A 275 15.62 -11.36 2.12
N PHE A 276 15.24 -10.14 1.73
CA PHE A 276 15.51 -9.61 0.37
C PHE A 276 16.44 -8.39 0.37
N GLY A 277 16.80 -7.88 1.55
CA GLY A 277 17.77 -6.79 1.72
C GLY A 277 17.13 -5.52 2.25
N SER A 278 17.92 -4.74 2.99
CA SER A 278 17.49 -3.50 3.63
C SER A 278 17.85 -2.29 2.78
N VAL A 279 16.83 -1.66 2.20
CA VAL A 279 16.96 -0.36 1.53
C VAL A 279 17.51 0.71 2.48
N PRO A 280 17.06 0.84 3.74
CA PRO A 280 17.65 1.76 4.71
C PRO A 280 19.16 1.53 4.92
N THR A 281 19.59 0.28 5.07
CA THR A 281 21.01 -0.07 5.30
C THR A 281 21.87 0.35 4.12
N ILE A 282 21.48 -0.05 2.90
CA ILE A 282 22.21 0.29 1.68
C ILE A 282 22.23 1.79 1.41
N THR A 283 21.11 2.47 1.69
CA THR A 283 21.02 3.94 1.59
C THR A 283 22.02 4.59 2.52
N ARG A 284 22.08 4.17 3.80
CA ARG A 284 23.02 4.70 4.78
C ARG A 284 24.47 4.49 4.36
N THR A 285 24.84 3.27 3.95
CA THR A 285 26.20 2.97 3.49
C THR A 285 26.59 3.79 2.26
N SER A 286 25.66 3.99 1.33
CA SER A 286 25.89 4.81 0.13
C SER A 286 26.11 6.28 0.49
N ILE A 287 25.28 6.83 1.38
CA ILE A 287 25.42 8.20 1.88
C ILE A 287 26.74 8.37 2.62
N ASP A 288 27.12 7.43 3.49
CA ASP A 288 28.36 7.51 4.25
C ASP A 288 29.57 7.56 3.31
N TYR A 289 29.58 6.77 2.23
CA TYR A 289 30.60 6.85 1.20
C TYR A 289 30.59 8.20 0.48
N VAL A 290 29.43 8.69 0.04
CA VAL A 290 29.32 9.99 -0.65
C VAL A 290 29.78 11.14 0.25
N ARG A 291 29.36 11.16 1.51
CA ARG A 291 29.72 12.21 2.47
C ARG A 291 31.22 12.25 2.71
N ASN A 292 31.84 11.08 2.86
CA ASN A 292 33.25 10.97 3.24
C ASN A 292 34.22 11.16 2.05
N ASN A 293 33.74 11.14 0.80
CA ASN A 293 34.58 11.41 -0.38
C ASN A 293 34.52 12.89 -0.78
N PRO A 294 35.62 13.67 -0.68
CA PRO A 294 35.62 15.10 -0.99
C PRO A 294 35.38 15.38 -2.48
N ASP A 295 35.76 14.46 -3.38
CA ASP A 295 35.62 14.62 -4.83
C ASP A 295 34.16 14.59 -5.30
N ILE A 296 33.25 14.06 -4.47
CA ILE A 296 31.81 14.00 -4.75
C ILE A 296 31.14 15.24 -4.18
N THR A 297 30.82 16.21 -5.04
CA THR A 297 30.23 17.50 -4.65
C THR A 297 28.74 17.59 -4.98
N ASN A 298 28.33 17.21 -6.19
CA ASN A 298 26.94 17.29 -6.64
C ASN A 298 26.41 15.91 -6.96
N VAL A 299 25.26 15.54 -6.39
CA VAL A 299 24.66 14.21 -6.50
C VAL A 299 23.20 14.28 -6.93
N ILE A 300 22.87 13.59 -8.01
CA ILE A 300 21.49 13.29 -8.40
C ILE A 300 21.08 11.91 -7.89
N THR A 301 19.91 11.82 -7.26
CA THR A 301 19.37 10.57 -6.71
C THR A 301 18.20 10.01 -7.50
N TYR A 302 18.02 8.70 -7.40
CA TYR A 302 16.85 7.99 -7.91
C TYR A 302 15.76 7.88 -6.84
N TYR A 303 14.51 8.27 -7.17
CA TYR A 303 13.36 8.29 -6.26
C TYR A 303 13.55 9.07 -4.95
N ASP A 304 14.51 9.99 -4.91
CA ASP A 304 14.82 10.79 -3.71
C ASP A 304 15.31 9.97 -2.50
N ILE A 305 15.76 8.75 -2.72
CA ILE A 305 16.28 7.89 -1.66
C ILE A 305 17.60 8.49 -1.15
N GLY A 306 17.63 8.79 0.15
CA GLY A 306 18.79 9.41 0.81
C GLY A 306 18.93 10.92 0.60
N ALA A 307 18.00 11.56 -0.13
CA ALA A 307 18.07 12.99 -0.45
C ALA A 307 18.17 13.90 0.79
N TYR A 308 17.43 13.56 1.86
CA TYR A 308 17.47 14.31 3.12
C TYR A 308 18.90 14.40 3.69
N TYR A 309 19.62 13.28 3.74
CA TYR A 309 20.97 13.26 4.30
C TYR A 309 22.00 13.90 3.37
N LEU A 310 21.82 13.81 2.05
CA LEU A 310 22.68 14.50 1.09
C LEU A 310 22.51 16.02 1.15
N ARG A 311 21.29 16.52 1.45
CA ARG A 311 21.06 17.94 1.71
C ARG A 311 21.76 18.40 2.98
N LEU A 312 21.77 17.58 4.03
CA LEU A 312 22.51 17.90 5.27
C LEU A 312 24.03 17.95 5.06
N SER A 313 24.54 17.34 3.99
CA SER A 313 25.97 17.40 3.63
C SER A 313 26.27 18.36 2.48
N ASP A 314 25.32 19.22 2.07
CA ASP A 314 25.43 20.13 0.92
C ASP A 314 25.88 19.46 -0.39
N LYS A 315 25.52 18.18 -0.58
CA LYS A 315 25.88 17.39 -1.78
C LYS A 315 24.69 17.07 -2.69
N TYR A 316 23.47 17.42 -2.27
CA TYR A 316 22.27 17.12 -3.04
C TYR A 316 22.04 18.14 -4.14
N GLU A 317 22.00 17.66 -5.38
CA GLU A 317 21.68 18.48 -6.55
C GLU A 317 20.21 18.30 -6.97
N ALA A 318 19.78 17.05 -7.18
CA ALA A 318 18.45 16.78 -7.71
C ALA A 318 17.98 15.34 -7.53
N ARG A 319 16.79 15.07 -8.09
CA ARG A 319 16.18 13.75 -8.20
C ARG A 319 15.60 13.50 -9.58
N PHE A 320 15.53 12.23 -9.96
CA PHE A 320 14.74 11.77 -11.10
C PHE A 320 13.87 10.57 -10.74
N TYR A 321 12.81 10.39 -11.54
CA TYR A 321 11.85 9.30 -11.40
C TYR A 321 11.74 8.58 -12.75
N THR A 322 11.42 7.29 -12.74
CA THR A 322 11.14 6.51 -13.96
C THR A 322 9.68 6.60 -14.42
N ALA A 323 8.89 7.50 -13.83
CA ALA A 323 7.48 7.65 -14.16
C ALA A 323 7.30 8.21 -15.60
N PRO A 324 6.38 7.66 -16.42
CA PRO A 324 6.25 8.03 -17.84
C PRO A 324 5.92 9.50 -18.12
N SER A 325 5.37 10.21 -17.14
CA SER A 325 4.88 11.58 -17.30
C SER A 325 5.96 12.66 -17.25
N ARG A 326 7.21 12.31 -16.96
CA ARG A 326 8.33 13.25 -16.87
C ARG A 326 9.53 12.73 -17.64
N ASP A 327 10.04 13.56 -18.54
CA ASP A 327 11.25 13.27 -19.30
C ASP A 327 12.46 13.93 -18.63
N TYR A 328 13.37 13.11 -18.12
CA TYR A 328 14.63 13.56 -17.51
C TYR A 328 15.82 13.46 -18.46
N THR A 329 15.65 12.99 -19.70
CA THR A 329 16.78 12.66 -20.58
C THR A 329 17.66 13.86 -20.89
N VAL A 330 17.10 15.01 -21.27
CA VAL A 330 17.87 16.23 -21.55
C VAL A 330 18.72 16.65 -20.34
N ARG A 331 18.14 16.60 -19.14
CA ARG A 331 18.86 16.95 -17.90
C ARG A 331 19.96 15.93 -17.60
N MET A 332 19.67 14.64 -17.75
CA MET A 332 20.63 13.58 -17.46
C MET A 332 21.77 13.54 -18.49
N ASP A 333 21.47 13.90 -19.73
CA ASP A 333 22.46 13.94 -20.79
C ASP A 333 23.48 15.08 -20.57
N ALA A 334 23.00 16.25 -20.15
CA ALA A 334 23.81 17.43 -19.89
C ALA A 334 24.48 17.43 -18.50
N TYR A 335 24.07 16.56 -17.58
CA TYR A 335 24.57 16.59 -16.21
C TYR A 335 26.04 16.16 -16.11
N ARG A 336 26.83 16.91 -15.33
CA ARG A 336 28.25 16.67 -15.06
C ARG A 336 28.48 16.70 -13.55
N GLY A 337 28.32 15.55 -12.93
CA GLY A 337 28.40 15.35 -11.49
C GLY A 337 28.28 13.87 -11.16
N HIS A 338 27.70 13.52 -10.02
CA HIS A 338 27.59 12.13 -9.60
C HIS A 338 26.15 11.65 -9.55
N TYR A 339 25.93 10.37 -9.84
CA TYR A 339 24.66 9.71 -9.57
C TYR A 339 24.80 8.79 -8.38
N MET A 340 23.88 8.87 -7.42
CA MET A 340 23.70 7.88 -6.37
C MET A 340 22.36 7.18 -6.59
N ILE A 341 22.41 5.92 -7.01
CA ILE A 341 21.23 5.12 -7.34
C ILE A 341 21.12 4.00 -6.32
N VAL A 342 20.25 4.17 -5.34
CA VAL A 342 19.74 3.04 -4.56
C VAL A 342 18.65 2.39 -5.40
N ASP A 343 18.88 1.16 -5.87
CA ASP A 343 18.08 0.50 -6.89
C ASP A 343 16.76 -0.09 -6.34
N PHE A 344 15.92 0.82 -5.86
CA PHE A 344 14.64 0.50 -5.26
C PHE A 344 13.64 1.66 -5.45
N PRO A 345 12.41 1.39 -5.89
CA PRO A 345 12.01 0.22 -6.67
C PRO A 345 12.89 0.08 -7.93
N ALA A 346 13.20 -1.13 -8.36
CA ALA A 346 14.24 -1.34 -9.38
C ALA A 346 14.05 -0.48 -10.64
N ILE A 347 15.15 0.10 -11.12
CA ILE A 347 15.21 0.79 -12.40
C ILE A 347 15.36 -0.22 -13.54
N ASP A 348 14.60 -0.02 -14.61
CA ASP A 348 14.77 -0.81 -15.84
C ASP A 348 16.15 -0.53 -16.45
N LYS A 349 17.01 -1.55 -16.46
CA LYS A 349 18.37 -1.49 -16.98
C LYS A 349 18.42 -1.41 -18.50
N ASN A 350 17.36 -1.86 -19.17
CA ASN A 350 17.20 -1.73 -20.62
C ASN A 350 16.35 -0.51 -20.99
N GLY A 351 15.86 0.22 -19.99
CA GLY A 351 15.00 1.38 -20.16
C GLY A 351 15.77 2.63 -20.59
N ARG A 352 15.02 3.71 -20.82
CA ARG A 352 15.53 4.98 -21.38
C ARG A 352 16.64 5.65 -20.54
N TYR A 353 16.61 5.50 -19.22
CA TYR A 353 17.48 6.25 -18.31
C TYR A 353 18.78 5.52 -17.96
N TRP A 354 18.77 4.20 -17.87
CA TRP A 354 19.95 3.45 -17.42
C TRP A 354 21.17 3.60 -18.35
N PRO A 355 21.05 3.53 -19.69
CA PRO A 355 22.18 3.75 -20.59
C PRO A 355 22.84 5.13 -20.43
N LEU A 356 22.05 6.17 -20.11
CA LEU A 356 22.56 7.54 -19.87
C LEU A 356 23.38 7.65 -18.59
N ILE A 357 23.15 6.76 -17.63
CA ILE A 357 23.91 6.67 -16.38
C ILE A 357 25.10 5.73 -16.56
N ALA A 358 24.88 4.57 -17.16
CA ALA A 358 25.86 3.50 -17.28
C ALA A 358 27.04 3.83 -18.21
N ARG A 359 26.93 4.89 -19.02
CA ARG A 359 28.07 5.48 -19.75
C ARG A 359 29.14 6.08 -18.82
N CYS A 360 28.74 6.46 -17.60
CA CYS A 360 29.62 7.05 -16.61
C CYS A 360 30.45 5.97 -15.88
N PRO A 361 31.73 6.23 -15.57
CA PRO A 361 32.52 5.36 -14.70
C PRO A 361 31.79 5.02 -13.39
N LEU A 362 31.70 3.73 -13.08
CA LEU A 362 31.19 3.23 -11.80
C LEU A 362 32.29 3.38 -10.73
N LEU A 363 32.08 4.27 -9.75
CA LEU A 363 33.00 4.46 -8.64
C LEU A 363 32.85 3.35 -7.59
N LYS A 364 31.60 3.04 -7.23
CA LYS A 364 31.31 2.08 -6.17
C LYS A 364 29.96 1.41 -6.36
N LYS A 365 29.91 0.12 -6.03
CA LYS A 365 28.69 -0.68 -5.91
C LYS A 365 28.56 -1.20 -4.48
N PHE A 366 27.37 -1.09 -3.91
CA PHE A 366 26.97 -1.71 -2.64
C PHE A 366 25.84 -2.69 -2.90
N GLN A 367 25.75 -3.73 -2.08
CA GLN A 367 24.70 -4.74 -2.20
C GLN A 367 24.33 -5.29 -0.83
N ASP A 368 23.03 -5.40 -0.58
CA ASP A 368 22.45 -6.17 0.51
C ASP A 368 21.39 -7.08 -0.12
N LYS A 369 21.76 -8.34 -0.30
CA LYS A 369 20.94 -9.38 -0.97
C LYS A 369 20.45 -8.92 -2.35
N LYS A 370 19.15 -8.67 -2.51
CA LYS A 370 18.51 -8.28 -3.77
C LYS A 370 18.43 -6.75 -3.95
N VAL A 371 18.85 -5.97 -2.94
CA VAL A 371 18.92 -4.50 -3.02
C VAL A 371 20.33 -4.07 -3.34
N GLU A 372 20.49 -3.30 -4.42
CA GLU A 372 21.78 -2.79 -4.87
C GLU A 372 21.82 -1.27 -4.80
N SER A 373 23.03 -0.71 -4.70
CA SER A 373 23.26 0.71 -4.88
C SER A 373 24.51 0.98 -5.69
N TYR A 374 24.46 2.02 -6.49
CA TYR A 374 25.47 2.39 -7.46
C TYR A 374 25.84 3.86 -7.33
N ILE A 375 27.14 4.14 -7.39
CA ILE A 375 27.66 5.50 -7.44
C ILE A 375 28.46 5.66 -8.72
N PHE A 376 28.00 6.55 -9.59
CA PHE A 376 28.62 6.84 -10.88
C PHE A 376 29.21 8.25 -10.89
N ASP A 377 30.33 8.42 -11.58
CA ASP A 377 30.99 9.71 -11.83
C ASP A 377 30.80 10.11 -13.29
N CYS A 378 29.99 11.14 -13.54
CA CYS A 378 29.75 11.70 -14.87
C CYS A 378 30.49 13.03 -15.08
N SER A 379 31.44 13.40 -14.21
CA SER A 379 32.17 14.66 -14.32
C SER A 379 33.13 14.71 -15.52
N LYS A 380 33.48 13.55 -16.09
CA LYS A 380 34.51 13.39 -17.15
C LYS A 380 33.96 13.00 -18.53
N ILE A 381 32.63 12.95 -18.68
CA ILE A 381 31.93 12.81 -19.97
C ILE A 381 31.60 14.22 -20.48
#